data_AF-A0A954BJS0-F1
#
_entry.id   AF-A0A954BJS0-F1
#
_cell.length_a   1.000
_cell.length_b   1.000
_cell.length_c   1.000
_cell.angle_alpha   90.00
_cell.angle_beta   90.00
_cell.angle_gamma   90.00
#
_symmetry.space_group_name_H-M   'P 1'
#
loop_
_entity.id
_entity.type
_entity.pdbx_description
1 polymer ?
#
loop_
_entity_poly.entity_id
_entity_poly.type
_entity_poly.pdbx_seq_one_letter_code
_entity_poly.pdbx_strand_id
1 'polypeptide(L)'
;GMGPAQHYAQNRYRTIETGLPMVRVASRGASAIVDGYGRELMRAAPVENAPAGWETAYGRGRLPAPAEMTVFQSRAGIVLFWVTLALFAGLALSAWRR
;
A
#
# COMPACT_ATOMS: atom_id res chain seq x y z
N GLY A 1 -14.97 10.63 6.41
CA GLY A 1 -13.92 10.90 7.42
C GLY A 1 -12.56 10.46 6.89
N MET A 2 -11.47 11.00 7.44
CA MET A 2 -10.10 10.70 6.95
C MET A 2 -9.70 9.22 7.07
N GLY A 3 -10.25 8.47 8.03
CA GLY A 3 -9.83 7.09 8.35
C GLY A 3 -9.81 6.11 7.16
N PRO A 4 -10.92 5.88 6.43
CA PRO A 4 -10.92 4.96 5.29
C PRO A 4 -9.95 5.35 4.16
N ALA A 5 -9.78 6.65 3.90
CA ALA A 5 -8.84 7.15 2.90
C ALA A 5 -7.38 6.96 3.35
N GLN A 6 -7.08 7.25 4.62
CA GLN A 6 -5.76 7.01 5.22
C GLN A 6 -5.41 5.52 5.23
N HIS A 7 -6.36 4.68 5.63
CA HIS A 7 -6.16 3.23 5.60
C HIS A 7 -5.95 2.73 4.17
N TYR A 8 -6.66 3.29 3.18
CA TYR A 8 -6.40 2.95 1.78
C TYR A 8 -5.00 3.37 1.31
N ALA A 9 -4.55 4.57 1.70
CA ALA A 9 -3.18 5.02 1.41
C ALA A 9 -2.12 4.11 2.02
N GLN A 10 -2.28 3.68 3.27
CA GLN A 10 -1.38 2.72 3.94
C GLN A 10 -1.28 1.38 3.19
N ASN A 11 -2.41 0.86 2.71
CA ASN A 11 -2.42 -0.38 1.93
C ASN A 11 -1.68 -0.23 0.59
N ARG A 12 -1.81 0.94 -0.07
CA ARG A 12 -1.04 1.25 -1.30
C ARG A 12 0.47 1.33 -1.03
N TYR A 13 0.88 1.91 0.10
CA TYR A 13 2.30 1.90 0.49
C TYR A 13 2.84 0.47 0.67
N ARG A 14 2.06 -0.45 1.25
CA ARG A 14 2.49 -1.84 1.36
C ARG A 14 2.68 -2.54 0.01
N THR A 15 1.87 -2.14 -0.97
CA THR A 15 1.95 -2.62 -2.36
C THR A 15 3.28 -2.14 -3.00
N ILE A 16 3.66 -0.88 -2.75
CA ILE A 16 4.95 -0.29 -3.17
C ILE A 16 6.12 -0.99 -2.48
N GLU A 17 6.04 -1.21 -1.18
CA GLU A 17 7.09 -1.84 -0.38
C GLU A 17 7.41 -3.25 -0.85
N THR A 18 6.39 -4.04 -1.17
CA THR A 18 6.55 -5.44 -1.56
C THR A 18 6.77 -5.62 -3.06
N GLY A 19 6.42 -4.63 -3.88
CA GLY A 19 6.37 -4.74 -5.34
C GLY A 19 5.26 -5.68 -5.85
N LEU A 20 4.39 -6.19 -4.98
CA LEU A 20 3.32 -7.10 -5.35
C LEU A 20 2.01 -6.33 -5.59
N PRO A 21 1.19 -6.70 -6.58
CA PRO A 21 -0.12 -6.10 -6.77
C PRO A 21 -1.08 -6.46 -5.62
N MET A 22 -2.05 -5.59 -5.38
CA MET A 22 -3.08 -5.78 -4.35
C MET A 22 -4.47 -5.70 -4.96
N VAL A 23 -5.33 -6.66 -4.62
CA VAL A 23 -6.78 -6.59 -4.82
C VAL A 23 -7.44 -6.34 -3.47
N ARG A 24 -8.07 -5.18 -3.31
CA ARG A 24 -8.68 -4.76 -2.06
C ARG A 24 -10.20 -4.71 -2.17
N VAL A 25 -10.87 -5.28 -1.18
CA VAL A 25 -12.32 -5.16 -0.97
C VAL A 25 -12.57 -4.44 0.36
N ALA A 26 -13.44 -3.44 0.35
CA ALA A 26 -13.83 -2.69 1.54
C ALA A 26 -15.33 -2.38 1.49
N SER A 27 -16.05 -2.62 2.59
CA SER A 27 -17.47 -2.25 2.74
C SER A 27 -17.67 -0.74 2.86
N ARG A 28 -16.71 -0.05 3.47
CA ARG A 28 -16.64 1.42 3.54
C ARG A 28 -15.25 1.88 3.10
N GLY A 29 -15.18 2.60 1.99
CA GLY A 29 -13.92 3.08 1.40
C GLY A 29 -13.66 2.51 0.01
N ALA A 30 -12.42 2.60 -0.46
CA ALA A 30 -12.05 2.17 -1.80
C ALA A 30 -11.89 0.64 -1.88
N SER A 31 -12.71 0.01 -2.73
CA SER A 31 -12.45 -1.31 -3.31
C SER A 31 -11.76 -1.11 -4.66
N ALA A 32 -10.58 -1.69 -4.83
CA ALA A 32 -9.69 -1.33 -5.94
C ALA A 32 -8.66 -2.42 -6.26
N ILE A 33 -8.11 -2.36 -7.47
CA ILE A 33 -6.90 -3.09 -7.88
C ILE A 33 -5.75 -2.08 -7.99
N VAL A 34 -4.65 -2.39 -7.32
CA VAL A 34 -3.44 -1.55 -7.24
C VAL A 34 -2.25 -2.37 -7.71
N ASP A 35 -1.39 -1.78 -8.54
CA ASP A 35 -0.15 -2.45 -8.99
C ASP A 35 1.02 -2.30 -8.00
N GLY A 36 2.12 -3.00 -8.25
CA GLY A 36 3.33 -2.97 -7.41
C GLY A 36 4.01 -1.60 -7.26
N TYR A 37 3.57 -0.57 -8.02
CA TYR A 37 4.04 0.81 -7.88
C TYR A 37 3.04 1.67 -7.08
N GLY A 38 2.01 1.04 -6.50
CA GLY A 38 0.97 1.71 -5.74
C GLY A 38 -0.02 2.46 -6.63
N ARG A 39 -0.04 2.27 -7.95
CA ARG A 39 -0.97 2.95 -8.86
C ARG A 39 -2.31 2.23 -8.83
N GLU A 40 -3.38 2.99 -8.65
CA GLU A 40 -4.74 2.46 -8.74
C GLU A 40 -5.10 2.27 -10.21
N LEU A 41 -5.27 1.02 -10.63
CA LEU A 41 -5.59 0.68 -12.02
C LEU A 41 -7.07 0.43 -12.25
N MET A 42 -7.79 0.09 -11.17
CA MET A 42 -9.25 -0.08 -11.20
C MET A 42 -9.81 0.30 -9.84
N ARG A 43 -10.94 1.01 -9.85
CA ARG A 43 -11.76 1.28 -8.67
C ARG A 43 -13.18 0.79 -8.92
N ALA A 44 -13.75 0.10 -7.94
CA ALA A 44 -15.15 -0.29 -8.00
C ALA A 44 -16.04 0.96 -8.01
N ALA A 45 -17.04 0.96 -8.89
CA ALA A 45 -17.99 2.05 -9.03
C ALA A 45 -19.42 1.53 -8.84
N PRO A 46 -20.37 2.39 -8.41
CA PRO A 46 -21.78 2.01 -8.31
C PRO A 46 -22.33 1.47 -9.64
N VAL A 47 -23.23 0.50 -9.55
CA VAL A 47 -23.90 -0.09 -10.71
C VAL A 47 -25.26 0.56 -10.89
N GLU A 48 -25.59 0.96 -12.12
CA GLU A 48 -26.86 1.62 -12.44
C GLU A 48 -28.07 0.69 -12.21
N ASN A 49 -27.96 -0.59 -12.57
CA ASN A 49 -29.04 -1.57 -12.49
C ASN A 49 -29.02 -2.41 -11.21
N ALA A 50 -28.62 -1.82 -10.07
CA ALA A 50 -28.66 -2.53 -8.79
C ALA A 50 -30.12 -2.80 -8.36
N PRO A 51 -30.42 -3.98 -7.74
CA PRO A 51 -31.76 -4.24 -7.21
C PRO A 51 -32.20 -3.16 -6.21
N ALA A 52 -33.51 -2.89 -6.14
CA ALA A 52 -34.05 -1.87 -5.25
C ALA A 52 -33.63 -2.14 -3.78
N GLY A 53 -33.05 -1.12 -3.14
CA GLY A 53 -32.52 -1.21 -1.77
C GLY A 53 -31.08 -1.70 -1.64
N TRP A 54 -30.38 -1.98 -2.74
CA TRP A 54 -28.97 -2.42 -2.72
C TRP A 54 -28.01 -1.30 -3.15
N GLU A 55 -27.02 -1.00 -2.31
CA GLU A 55 -25.87 -0.17 -2.68
C GLU A 55 -24.76 -1.07 -3.26
N THR A 56 -24.87 -1.39 -4.56
CA THR A 56 -23.90 -2.27 -5.22
C THR A 56 -22.85 -1.46 -5.96
N ALA A 57 -21.57 -1.72 -5.64
CA ALA A 57 -20.44 -1.27 -6.43
C ALA A 57 -19.54 -2.46 -6.78
N TYR A 58 -19.17 -2.59 -8.05
CA TYR A 58 -18.15 -3.56 -8.45
C TYR A 58 -17.23 -2.95 -9.51
N GLY A 59 -16.10 -3.60 -9.72
CA GLY A 59 -15.25 -3.33 -10.87
C GLY A 59 -14.60 -4.61 -11.32
N ARG A 60 -14.20 -4.66 -12.58
CA ARG A 60 -13.50 -5.78 -13.18
C ARG A 60 -12.23 -5.28 -13.84
N GLY A 61 -11.11 -5.90 -13.52
CA GLY A 61 -9.81 -5.59 -14.10
C GLY A 61 -8.95 -6.84 -14.13
N ARG A 62 -7.89 -6.80 -14.95
CA ARG A 62 -6.86 -7.85 -14.93
C ARG A 62 -6.00 -7.67 -13.70
N LEU A 63 -5.57 -8.78 -13.10
CA LEU A 63 -4.56 -8.74 -12.06
C LEU A 63 -3.22 -8.32 -12.69
N PRO A 64 -2.58 -7.22 -12.25
CA PRO A 64 -1.30 -6.79 -12.79
C PRO A 64 -0.21 -7.81 -12.47
N ALA A 65 0.85 -7.83 -13.27
CA ALA A 65 2.04 -8.58 -12.91
C ALA A 65 2.73 -7.94 -11.68
N PRO A 66 3.46 -8.73 -10.88
CA PRO A 66 4.41 -8.20 -9.90
C PRO A 66 5.41 -7.23 -10.54
N ALA A 67 5.77 -6.18 -9.82
CA ALA A 67 6.94 -5.37 -10.14
C ALA A 67 8.23 -6.13 -9.81
N GLU A 68 9.37 -5.54 -10.16
CA GLU A 68 10.66 -6.07 -9.73
C GLU A 68 10.77 -6.10 -8.19
N MET A 69 11.53 -7.07 -7.68
CA MET A 69 11.75 -7.21 -6.24
C MET A 69 12.39 -5.93 -5.69
N THR A 70 11.70 -5.29 -4.76
CA THR A 70 12.17 -4.04 -4.17
C THR A 70 13.35 -4.29 -3.22
N VAL A 71 14.18 -3.26 -3.01
CA VAL A 71 15.23 -3.30 -1.99
C VAL A 71 14.62 -3.56 -0.60
N PHE A 72 13.46 -2.96 -0.32
CA PHE A 72 12.73 -3.14 0.94
C PHE A 72 12.37 -4.61 1.20
N GLN A 73 11.88 -5.32 0.18
CA GLN A 73 11.48 -6.73 0.27
C GLN A 73 12.69 -7.68 0.30
N SER A 74 13.85 -7.24 -0.21
CA SER A 74 15.09 -8.01 -0.20
C SER A 74 15.72 -8.09 1.20
N ARG A 75 16.63 -9.05 1.41
CA ARG A 75 17.46 -9.11 2.63
C ARG A 75 18.32 -7.85 2.85
N ALA A 76 18.64 -7.12 1.79
CA ALA A 76 19.40 -5.87 1.91
C ALA A 76 18.58 -4.79 2.63
N GLY A 77 17.25 -4.77 2.46
CA GLY A 77 16.37 -3.80 3.11
C GLY A 77 16.42 -3.87 4.63
N ILE A 78 16.31 -5.09 5.20
CA ILE A 78 16.40 -5.28 6.65
C ILE A 78 17.79 -4.92 7.20
N VAL A 79 18.85 -5.23 6.46
CA VAL A 79 20.22 -4.84 6.85
C VAL A 79 20.38 -3.31 6.84
N LEU A 80 19.91 -2.64 5.79
CA LEU A 80 19.96 -1.19 5.66
C LEU A 80 19.20 -0.49 6.79
N PHE A 81 18.04 -1.02 7.18
CA PHE A 81 17.29 -0.50 8.33
C PHE A 81 18.13 -0.50 9.62
N TRP A 82 18.76 -1.64 9.97
CA TRP A 82 19.57 -1.71 11.18
C TRP A 82 20.84 -0.87 11.11
N VAL A 83 21.50 -0.81 9.95
CA VAL A 83 22.70 0.02 9.74
C VAL A 83 22.37 1.50 9.93
N THR A 84 21.29 1.98 9.30
CA THR A 84 20.87 3.38 9.42
C THR A 84 20.43 3.71 10.84
N LEU A 85 19.68 2.83 11.50
CA LEU A 85 19.27 3.00 12.90
C LEU A 85 20.48 3.10 13.84
N ALA A 86 21.45 2.18 13.71
CA ALA A 86 22.66 2.18 14.52
C ALA A 86 23.51 3.44 14.29
N LEU A 87 23.61 3.90 13.03
CA LEU A 87 24.31 5.14 12.68
C LEU A 87 23.66 6.35 13.36
N PHE A 88 22.34 6.53 13.22
CA PHE A 88 21.65 7.67 13.83
C PHE A 88 21.67 7.63 15.35
N ALA A 89 21.54 6.45 15.95
CA ALA A 89 21.70 6.29 17.40
C ALA A 89 23.11 6.65 17.85
N GLY A 90 24.14 6.21 17.13
CA GLY A 90 25.54 6.56 17.40
C GLY A 90 25.80 8.07 17.30
N LEU A 91 25.28 8.73 16.26
CA LEU A 91 25.38 10.18 16.09
C LEU A 91 24.67 10.93 17.23
N ALA A 92 23.44 10.53 17.58
CA ALA A 92 22.69 11.14 18.67
C ALA A 92 23.42 11.01 20.01
N LEU A 93 23.96 9.83 20.31
CA LEU A 93 24.77 9.60 21.51
C LEU A 93 26.06 10.44 21.51
N SER A 94 26.73 10.56 20.37
CA SER A 94 27.95 11.38 20.27
C SER A 94 27.69 12.88 20.45
N ALA A 95 26.53 13.36 19.98
CA ALA A 95 26.09 14.74 20.16
C ALA A 95 25.66 15.02 21.61
N TRP A 96 25.03 14.05 22.29
CA TRP A 96 24.61 14.21 23.69
C TRP A 96 25.78 14.17 24.68
N ARG A 97 26.88 13.48 24.32
CA ARG A 97 28.09 13.41 25.15
C ARG A 97 29.00 14.64 25.04
N ARG A 98 28.70 15.58 24.14
CA ARG A 98 29.34 16.89 24.03
C ARG A 98 28.51 17.94 24.73
#